data_AF-A0A8H7I469-F1
#
_entry.id   AF-A0A8H7I469-F1
#
_cell.length_a   1.000
_cell.length_b   1.000
_cell.length_c   1.000
_cell.angle_alpha   90.00
_cell.angle_beta   90.00
_cell.angle_gamma   90.00
#
_symmetry.space_group_name_H-M   'P 1'
#
loop_
_entity.id
_entity.type
_entity.pdbx_description
1 polymer ?
#
loop_
_entity_poly.entity_id
_entity_poly.type
_entity_poly.pdbx_seq_one_letter_code
_entity_poly.pdbx_strand_id
1 'polypeptide(L)' 'MAEVSTCQLSIGAGDSVAPGKEIGMFHFGGSSHALIFGPKTKITFSDEVKPGQHLHVNRIIAAVDQ' A
#
# COMPACT_ATOMS: atom_id res chain seq x y z
N MET A 1 5.61 5.83 6.16
CA MET A 1 5.13 4.52 6.64
C MET A 1 3.76 4.78 7.22
N ALA A 2 2.70 4.40 6.51
CA ALA A 2 1.33 4.59 6.96
C ALA A 2 0.68 3.22 6.93
N GLU A 3 0.76 2.54 8.05
CA GLU A 3 -0.12 1.41 8.32
C GLU A 3 -1.51 2.00 8.47
N VAL A 4 -2.31 1.95 7.41
CA VAL A 4 -3.66 2.50 7.43
C VAL A 4 -4.59 1.34 7.75
N SER A 5 -5.04 1.29 9.00
CA SER A 5 -6.17 0.45 9.35
C SER A 5 -7.46 1.28 9.32
N THR A 6 -8.50 0.76 8.66
CA THR A 6 -9.83 1.39 8.66
C THR A 6 -10.89 0.36 9.00
N CYS A 7 -11.86 0.77 9.84
CA CYS A 7 -13.04 -0.02 10.12
C CYS A 7 -14.15 0.42 9.17
N GLN A 8 -14.72 -0.53 8.43
CA GLN A 8 -15.92 -0.31 7.63
C GLN A 8 -17.08 -1.05 8.29
N LEU A 9 -18.16 -0.33 8.59
CA LEU A 9 -19.40 -0.92 9.09
C LEU A 9 -20.31 -1.28 7.90
N SER A 10 -20.84 -2.50 7.90
CA SER A 10 -21.83 -2.96 6.91
C SER A 10 -23.28 -2.88 7.44
N ILE A 11 -23.47 -2.48 8.71
CA ILE A 11 -24.77 -2.38 9.39
C ILE A 11 -24.92 -1.07 10.17
N GLY A 12 -26.17 -0.68 10.45
CA GLY A 12 -26.53 0.50 11.24
C GLY A 12 -27.26 0.18 12.54
N ALA A 13 -27.57 1.22 13.31
CA ALA A 13 -28.35 1.08 14.54
C ALA A 13 -29.79 0.62 14.22
N GLY A 14 -30.26 -0.42 14.92
CA GLY A 14 -31.59 -1.02 14.71
C GLY A 14 -31.58 -2.27 13.82
N ASP A 15 -30.47 -2.60 13.17
CA ASP A 15 -30.36 -3.81 12.37
C ASP A 15 -30.34 -5.08 13.24
N SER A 16 -31.10 -6.08 12.83
CA SER A 16 -31.05 -7.41 13.46
C SER A 16 -29.78 -8.16 13.06
N VAL A 17 -29.12 -8.82 14.02
CA VAL A 17 -27.92 -9.64 13.79
C VAL A 17 -28.24 -11.13 13.97
N ALA A 18 -27.56 -11.97 13.20
CA ALA A 18 -27.70 -13.43 13.26
C ALA A 18 -26.32 -14.09 13.15
N PRO A 19 -26.14 -15.33 13.66
CA PRO A 19 -24.88 -16.05 13.52
C PRO A 19 -24.45 -16.16 12.05
N GLY A 20 -23.20 -15.77 11.77
CA GLY A 20 -22.64 -15.77 10.42
C GLY A 20 -22.99 -14.55 9.56
N LYS A 21 -23.80 -13.60 10.05
CA LYS A 21 -24.08 -12.34 9.35
C LYS A 21 -22.85 -11.42 9.41
N GLU A 22 -22.40 -10.94 8.25
CA GLU A 22 -21.37 -9.89 8.19
C GLU A 22 -21.92 -8.58 8.76
N ILE A 23 -21.14 -7.95 9.64
CA ILE A 23 -21.50 -6.67 10.31
C ILE A 23 -20.55 -5.53 9.94
N GLY A 24 -19.53 -5.83 9.14
CA GLY A 24 -18.46 -4.93 8.81
C GLY A 24 -17.17 -5.69 8.57
N MET A 25 -16.14 -4.91 8.25
CA MET A 25 -14.82 -5.39 7.92
C MET A 25 -13.77 -4.49 8.54
N PHE A 26 -12.64 -5.08 8.90
CA PHE A 26 -11.44 -4.36 9.24
C PHE A 26 -10.49 -4.43 8.05
N HIS A 27 -10.24 -3.29 7.41
CA HIS A 27 -9.20 -3.20 6.41
C HIS A 27 -7.86 -3.10 7.14
N PHE A 28 -7.13 -4.20 7.14
CA PHE A 28 -5.75 -4.26 7.59
C PHE A 28 -4.86 -4.51 6.39
N GLY A 29 -4.12 -3.49 5.97
CA GLY A 29 -3.30 -3.58 4.77
C GLY A 29 -2.23 -2.51 4.72
N GLY A 30 -1.08 -2.89 4.19
CA GLY A 30 0.08 -2.02 4.02
C GLY A 30 1.28 -2.89 3.69
N SER A 31 1.72 -2.86 2.45
CA SER A 31 2.91 -3.59 2.03
C SER A 31 4.13 -2.68 2.13
N SER A 32 5.11 -3.06 2.95
CA SER A 32 6.43 -2.43 2.93
C SER A 32 7.30 -3.16 1.91
N HIS A 33 7.90 -2.42 0.97
CA HIS A 33 8.81 -2.96 -0.03
C HIS A 33 10.17 -2.30 0.12
N ALA A 34 11.24 -3.10 0.02
CA ALA A 34 12.61 -2.61 -0.05
C ALA A 34 13.26 -3.13 -1.33
N LEU A 35 13.89 -2.24 -2.10
CA LEU A 35 14.69 -2.59 -3.27
C LEU A 35 16.16 -2.52 -2.90
N ILE A 36 16.89 -3.61 -3.13
CA ILE A 36 18.32 -3.72 -2.83
C ILE A 36 19.04 -3.96 -4.14
N PHE A 37 20.07 -3.16 -4.41
CA PHE A 37 20.85 -3.23 -5.63
C PHE A 37 22.29 -3.63 -5.33
N GLY A 38 22.93 -4.36 -6.25
CA GLY A 38 24.33 -4.72 -6.13
C GLY A 38 25.24 -3.48 -6.24
N PRO A 39 26.47 -3.51 -5.68
CA PRO A 39 27.34 -2.35 -5.56
C PRO A 39 27.79 -1.74 -6.90
N LYS A 40 27.70 -2.48 -8.01
CA LYS A 40 28.06 -2.01 -9.36
C LYS A 40 26.85 -1.63 -10.21
N THR A 41 25.65 -1.66 -9.64
CA THR A 41 24.41 -1.33 -10.38
C THR A 41 24.38 0.17 -10.61
N LYS A 42 24.38 0.59 -11.88
CA LYS A 42 24.19 2.00 -12.26
C LYS A 42 22.71 2.26 -12.41
N ILE A 43 22.15 3.04 -11.49
CA ILE A 43 20.72 3.29 -11.41
C ILE A 43 20.45 4.74 -11.70
N THR A 44 19.57 4.99 -12.66
CA THR A 44 19.07 6.32 -12.97
C THR A 44 17.62 6.40 -12.50
N PHE A 45 17.38 7.16 -11.42
CA PHE A 45 16.03 7.41 -10.91
C PHE A 45 15.32 8.47 -11.76
N SER A 46 14.01 8.36 -11.89
CA SER A 46 13.19 9.41 -12.51
C SER A 46 13.11 10.65 -11.60
N ASP A 47 13.05 11.85 -12.18
CA ASP A 47 12.89 13.13 -11.46
C ASP A 47 11.63 13.21 -10.58
N GLU A 48 10.64 12.36 -10.88
CA GLU A 48 9.41 12.22 -10.10
C GLU A 48 9.61 11.48 -8.77
N VAL A 49 10.75 10.80 -8.58
CA VAL A 49 11.03 9.98 -7.38
C VAL A 49 11.76 10.82 -6.35
N LYS A 50 11.04 11.28 -5.32
CA LYS A 50 11.60 12.06 -4.21
C LYS A 50 11.38 11.36 -2.87
N PRO A 51 12.31 11.47 -1.92
CA PRO A 51 12.11 10.95 -0.57
C PRO A 51 10.80 11.45 0.05
N GLY A 52 10.00 10.53 0.62
CA GLY A 52 8.72 10.85 1.24
C GLY A 52 7.55 11.05 0.26
N GLN A 53 7.78 10.98 -1.05
CA GLN A 53 6.72 11.06 -2.05
C GLN A 53 6.03 9.70 -2.24
N HIS A 54 4.69 9.71 -2.20
CA HIS A 54 3.90 8.54 -2.58
C HIS A 54 3.81 8.43 -4.11
N LEU A 55 4.07 7.24 -4.63
CA LEU A 55 3.96 6.92 -6.06
C LEU A 55 2.94 5.79 -6.24
N HIS A 56 2.25 5.80 -7.38
CA HIS A 56 1.34 4.70 -7.73
C HIS A 56 2.11 3.40 -7.98
N VAL A 57 1.53 2.29 -7.56
CA VAL A 57 2.02 0.95 -7.89
C VAL A 57 1.96 0.75 -9.41
N ASN A 58 2.89 -0.05 -9.96
CA ASN A 58 3.05 -0.28 -11.40
C ASN A 58 3.55 0.96 -12.18
N ARG A 59 4.50 1.69 -11.59
CA ARG A 59 5.20 2.81 -12.22
C ARG A 59 6.69 2.54 -12.32
N ILE A 60 7.32 3.03 -13.38
CA ILE A 60 8.78 3.04 -13.50
C ILE A 60 9.34 4.07 -12.52
N ILE A 61 10.21 3.63 -11.63
CA ILE A 61 10.89 4.50 -10.65
C ILE A 61 12.37 4.71 -10.97
N ALA A 62 12.99 3.76 -11.68
CA ALA A 62 14.38 3.84 -12.10
C ALA A 62 14.64 2.93 -13.30
N ALA A 63 15.70 3.22 -14.04
CA ALA A 63 16.28 2.38 -15.07
C ALA A 63 17.71 1.96 -14.67
N VAL A 64 18.16 0.82 -15.18
CA VAL A 64 19.53 0.33 -15.03
C VAL A 64 20.21 0.42 -16.39
N ASP A 65 21.38 1.05 -16.43
CA ASP A 65 22.19 1.09 -17.66
C ASP A 65 22.73 -0.32 -17.95
N GLN A 66 22.61 -0.78 -19.20
CA GLN A 66 23.20 -2.05 -19.65
C GLN A 66 24.71 -1.95 -19.86
#